data_AF-A0A8S3IQQ4-F1
#
_entry.id   AF-A0A8S3IQQ4-F1
#
_cell.length_a   1.000
_cell.length_b   1.000
_cell.length_c   1.000
_cell.angle_alpha   90.00
_cell.angle_beta   90.00
_cell.angle_gamma   90.00
#
_symmetry.space_group_name_H-M   'P 1'
#
loop_
_entity.id
_entity.type
_entity.pdbx_description
1 polymer ?
#
loop_
_entity_poly.entity_id
_entity_poly.type
_entity_poly.pdbx_seq_one_letter_code
_entity_poly.pdbx_strand_id
1 'polypeptide(L)'
;MTDAIEALEEFGTCLESLWPYELARVNERPSDEAFDQAKAHRINEAIRVDIDLDQMKSCLAQGFPIAFGIDLFRTFDEASKSGVVPMPDPNDGARETHGSHAMLAVGYSDQSQAFIVRNSWGADWGDKGYCYIPYGYMTNPDFCFDVWTVRKLTNDDFGQDHWSYDDNDKYIDNDQTQNPVNPNTDDYAIETI
;
A
#
# COMPACT_ATOMS: atom_id res chain seq x y z
N MET A 1 -2.53 -6.27 13.88
CA MET A 1 -1.65 -5.24 13.26
C MET A 1 -1.08 -4.27 14.29
N THR A 2 -1.86 -3.95 15.32
CA THR A 2 -1.52 -3.04 16.42
C THR A 2 -0.11 -3.24 16.97
N ASP A 3 0.28 -4.46 17.39
CA ASP A 3 1.60 -4.72 17.98
C ASP A 3 2.78 -4.34 17.06
N ALA A 4 2.61 -4.48 15.75
CA ALA A 4 3.65 -4.08 14.79
C ALA A 4 3.76 -2.55 14.70
N ILE A 5 2.64 -1.84 14.76
CA ILE A 5 2.61 -0.37 14.81
C ILE A 5 3.24 0.12 16.13
N GLU A 6 2.86 -0.46 17.26
CA GLU A 6 3.43 -0.12 18.57
C GLU A 6 4.94 -0.40 18.61
N ALA A 7 5.40 -1.50 18.01
CA ALA A 7 6.83 -1.78 17.88
C ALA A 7 7.56 -0.74 17.00
N LEU A 8 6.93 -0.24 15.94
CA LEU A 8 7.50 0.84 15.11
C LEU A 8 7.53 2.19 15.85
N GLU A 9 6.58 2.46 16.75
CA GLU A 9 6.58 3.64 17.60
C GLU A 9 7.66 3.55 18.69
N GLU A 10 7.76 2.39 19.36
CA GLU A 10 8.67 2.17 20.49
C GLU A 10 10.13 1.96 20.04
N PHE A 11 10.35 1.13 19.02
CA PHE A 11 11.69 0.72 18.59
C PHE A 11 12.09 1.31 17.25
N GLY A 12 11.14 1.47 16.33
CA GLY A 12 11.39 1.86 14.94
C GLY A 12 11.84 0.67 14.10
N THR A 13 12.50 0.93 12.97
CA THR A 13 13.00 -0.14 12.09
C THR A 13 14.43 0.12 11.62
N CYS A 14 15.23 -0.94 11.54
CA CYS A 14 16.57 -0.88 10.97
C CYS A 14 16.55 -1.18 9.45
N LEU A 15 17.68 -0.98 8.79
CA LEU A 15 17.84 -1.38 7.40
C LEU A 15 17.83 -2.91 7.28
N GLU A 16 17.21 -3.42 6.22
CA GLU A 16 17.20 -4.86 5.94
C GLU A 16 18.62 -5.44 5.76
N SER A 17 19.59 -4.63 5.33
CA SER A 17 21.00 -5.05 5.26
C SER A 17 21.63 -5.35 6.63
N LEU A 18 21.08 -4.78 7.72
CA LEU A 18 21.56 -4.98 9.09
C LEU A 18 20.85 -6.15 9.78
N TRP A 19 19.55 -6.31 9.51
CA TRP A 19 18.76 -7.47 9.95
C TRP A 19 17.95 -8.05 8.78
N PRO A 20 18.57 -8.91 7.94
CA PRO A 20 17.93 -9.42 6.74
C PRO A 20 16.79 -10.38 7.07
N TYR A 21 15.80 -10.43 6.18
CA TYR A 21 14.70 -11.38 6.33
C TYR A 21 15.22 -12.82 6.20
N GLU A 22 15.17 -13.55 7.31
CA GLU A 22 15.47 -14.97 7.38
C GLU A 22 14.38 -15.66 8.20
N LEU A 23 13.60 -16.53 7.56
CA LEU A 23 12.45 -17.20 8.18
C LEU A 23 12.82 -17.93 9.47
N ALA A 24 14.02 -18.51 9.55
CA ALA A 24 14.49 -19.22 10.74
C ALA A 24 14.73 -18.29 11.95
N ARG A 25 14.92 -16.99 11.72
CA ARG A 25 15.36 -16.00 12.70
C ARG A 25 14.27 -14.99 13.09
N VAL A 26 13.04 -15.16 12.59
CA VAL A 26 11.93 -14.21 12.85
C VAL A 26 11.55 -14.08 14.33
N ASN A 27 11.86 -15.10 15.14
CA ASN A 27 11.65 -15.09 16.58
C ASN A 27 12.94 -14.85 17.38
N GLU A 28 14.06 -14.60 16.69
CA GLU A 28 15.32 -14.24 17.34
C GLU A 28 15.37 -12.73 17.57
N ARG A 29 15.94 -12.34 18.71
CA ARG A 29 16.17 -10.94 19.03
C ARG A 29 17.20 -10.34 18.05
N PRO A 30 16.91 -9.21 17.39
CA PRO A 30 17.90 -8.47 16.61
C PRO A 30 19.12 -8.05 17.44
N SER A 31 20.24 -7.76 16.76
CA SER A 31 21.43 -7.23 17.43
C SER A 31 21.15 -5.88 18.10
N ASP A 32 21.91 -5.53 19.13
CA ASP A 32 21.77 -4.20 19.77
C ASP A 32 22.08 -3.07 18.78
N GLU A 33 22.97 -3.31 17.80
CA GLU A 33 23.22 -2.39 16.68
C GLU A 33 21.96 -2.14 15.83
N ALA A 34 21.15 -3.18 15.57
CA ALA A 34 19.88 -3.05 14.87
C ALA A 34 18.89 -2.20 15.67
N PHE A 35 18.79 -2.42 16.99
CA PHE A 35 17.93 -1.59 17.85
C PHE A 35 18.43 -0.14 17.94
N ASP A 36 19.73 0.09 17.96
CA ASP A 36 20.30 1.43 17.99
C ASP A 36 20.04 2.18 16.67
N GLN A 37 20.19 1.52 15.52
CA GLN A 37 19.85 2.10 14.22
C GLN A 37 18.33 2.34 14.08
N ALA A 38 17.50 1.42 14.60
CA ALA A 38 16.05 1.49 14.47
C ALA A 38 15.44 2.76 15.07
N LYS A 39 16.06 3.31 16.13
CA LYS A 39 15.63 4.55 16.79
C LYS A 39 15.49 5.74 15.83
N ALA A 40 16.29 5.78 14.76
CA ALA A 40 16.26 6.85 13.76
C ALA A 40 15.04 6.80 12.82
N HIS A 41 14.38 5.64 12.73
CA HIS A 41 13.22 5.39 11.87
C HIS A 41 11.97 4.99 12.68
N ARG A 42 11.81 5.58 13.86
CA ARG A 42 10.54 5.45 14.61
C ARG A 42 9.46 6.24 13.92
N ILE A 43 8.25 5.69 13.95
CA ILE A 43 7.04 6.40 13.51
C ILE A 43 6.51 7.23 14.68
N ASN A 44 5.91 8.38 14.39
CA ASN A 44 5.34 9.27 15.41
C ASN A 44 3.83 9.18 15.50
N GLU A 45 3.21 8.90 14.36
CA GLU A 45 1.77 8.97 14.22
C GLU A 45 1.31 7.83 13.31
N ALA A 46 0.58 6.91 13.92
CA ALA A 46 -0.26 5.95 13.23
C ALA A 46 -1.73 6.22 13.58
N ILE A 47 -2.59 6.18 12.57
CA ILE A 47 -4.01 6.47 12.70
C ILE A 47 -4.81 5.27 12.23
N ARG A 48 -5.82 4.87 13.00
CA ARG A 48 -6.83 3.92 12.53
C ARG A 48 -7.72 4.61 11.49
N VAL A 49 -7.84 3.99 10.33
CA VAL A 49 -8.77 4.46 9.29
C VAL A 49 -10.04 3.65 9.41
N ASP A 50 -11.19 4.32 9.37
CA ASP A 50 -12.46 3.59 9.36
C ASP A 50 -12.59 2.77 8.06
N ILE A 51 -13.29 1.64 8.15
CA ILE A 51 -13.63 0.81 6.99
C ILE A 51 -14.79 1.52 6.25
N ASP A 52 -14.42 2.56 5.53
CA ASP A 52 -15.31 3.40 4.75
C ASP A 52 -14.60 3.80 3.46
N LEU A 53 -15.30 3.66 2.33
CA LEU A 53 -14.70 3.84 1.01
C LEU A 53 -14.13 5.25 0.83
N ASP A 54 -14.87 6.28 1.24
CA ASP A 54 -14.46 7.67 1.05
C ASP A 54 -13.30 8.04 1.98
N GLN A 55 -13.30 7.56 3.23
CA GLN A 55 -12.17 7.75 4.14
C GLN A 55 -10.89 7.07 3.64
N MET A 56 -10.99 5.82 3.18
CA MET A 56 -9.85 5.07 2.66
C MET A 56 -9.30 5.70 1.38
N LYS A 57 -10.17 6.11 0.44
CA LYS A 57 -9.75 6.85 -0.76
C LYS A 57 -9.11 8.18 -0.41
N SER A 58 -9.69 8.95 0.50
CA SER A 58 -9.13 10.23 0.95
C SER A 58 -7.75 10.07 1.58
N CYS A 59 -7.54 9.01 2.35
CA CYS A 59 -6.24 8.68 2.94
C CYS A 59 -5.18 8.40 1.84
N LEU A 60 -5.54 7.56 0.86
CA LEU A 60 -4.66 7.24 -0.27
C LEU A 60 -4.38 8.46 -1.16
N ALA A 61 -5.39 9.28 -1.43
CA ALA A 61 -5.25 10.51 -2.23
C ALA A 61 -4.35 11.57 -1.55
N GLN A 62 -4.22 11.53 -0.23
CA GLN A 62 -3.26 12.34 0.53
C GLN A 62 -1.83 11.78 0.48
N GLY A 63 -1.60 10.68 -0.22
CA GLY A 63 -0.30 10.02 -0.33
C GLY A 63 0.05 9.11 0.84
N PHE A 64 -0.94 8.71 1.66
CA PHE A 64 -0.71 7.83 2.80
C PHE A 64 -1.21 6.40 2.50
N PRO A 65 -0.31 5.42 2.34
CA PRO A 65 -0.67 4.01 2.21
C PRO A 65 -1.45 3.50 3.42
N ILE A 66 -2.24 2.46 3.20
CA ILE A 66 -3.08 1.84 4.23
C ILE A 66 -2.64 0.39 4.43
N ALA A 67 -2.17 0.05 5.63
CA ALA A 67 -1.99 -1.32 6.06
C ALA A 67 -3.32 -1.87 6.59
N PHE A 68 -3.71 -3.08 6.20
CA PHE A 68 -5.00 -3.65 6.59
C PHE A 68 -4.94 -5.17 6.68
N GLY A 69 -5.77 -5.74 7.55
CA GLY A 69 -6.06 -7.16 7.61
C GLY A 69 -7.29 -7.49 6.77
N ILE A 70 -7.27 -8.64 6.11
CA ILE A 70 -8.41 -9.15 5.34
C ILE A 70 -8.48 -10.67 5.40
N ASP A 71 -9.70 -11.21 5.51
CA ASP A 71 -9.97 -12.63 5.35
C ASP A 71 -9.91 -13.02 3.88
N LEU A 72 -9.21 -14.11 3.57
CA LEU A 72 -9.05 -14.66 2.22
C LEU A 72 -9.93 -15.89 2.04
N PHE A 73 -10.60 -15.95 0.88
CA PHE A 73 -11.41 -17.09 0.45
C PHE A 73 -10.68 -17.91 -0.61
N ARG A 74 -11.18 -19.11 -0.95
CA ARG A 74 -10.49 -19.99 -1.91
C ARG A 74 -10.36 -19.35 -3.28
N THR A 75 -11.37 -18.57 -3.69
CA THR A 75 -11.37 -17.80 -4.94
C THR A 75 -10.24 -16.75 -5.01
N PHE A 76 -9.63 -16.35 -3.89
CA PHE A 76 -8.47 -15.46 -3.91
C PHE A 76 -7.29 -16.02 -4.72
N ASP A 77 -7.13 -17.35 -4.77
CA ASP A 77 -6.03 -17.98 -5.51
C ASP A 77 -6.10 -17.75 -7.04
N GLU A 78 -7.28 -17.34 -7.56
CA GLU A 78 -7.46 -16.94 -8.95
C GLU A 78 -6.68 -15.67 -9.30
N ALA A 79 -6.44 -14.80 -8.32
CA ALA A 79 -5.67 -13.57 -8.50
C ALA A 79 -4.17 -13.83 -8.73
N SER A 80 -3.67 -15.05 -8.49
CA SER A 80 -2.25 -15.38 -8.56
C SER A 80 -1.57 -15.11 -9.91
N LYS A 81 -2.33 -14.95 -11.00
CA LYS A 81 -1.78 -14.67 -12.34
C LYS A 81 -1.98 -13.23 -12.82
N SER A 82 -3.12 -12.63 -12.52
CA SER A 82 -3.52 -11.31 -13.04
C SER A 82 -3.55 -10.22 -11.98
N GLY A 83 -3.46 -10.59 -10.70
CA GLY A 83 -3.71 -9.70 -9.58
C GLY A 83 -5.19 -9.37 -9.36
N VAL A 84 -6.09 -9.69 -10.28
CA VAL A 84 -7.52 -9.33 -10.15
C VAL A 84 -8.19 -10.25 -9.13
N VAL A 85 -8.62 -9.67 -8.00
CA VAL A 85 -9.25 -10.42 -6.92
C VAL A 85 -10.76 -10.48 -7.15
N PRO A 86 -11.36 -11.69 -7.20
CA PRO A 86 -12.81 -11.80 -7.29
C PRO A 86 -13.49 -11.36 -5.99
N MET A 87 -14.74 -10.91 -6.07
CA MET A 87 -15.58 -10.77 -4.89
C MET A 87 -15.78 -12.16 -4.24
N PRO A 88 -15.72 -12.26 -2.90
CA PRO A 88 -16.03 -13.50 -2.21
C PRO A 88 -17.44 -14.01 -2.58
N ASP A 89 -17.54 -15.26 -3.00
CA ASP A 89 -18.85 -15.93 -3.14
C ASP A 89 -19.36 -16.26 -1.72
N PRO A 90 -20.62 -15.97 -1.38
CA PRO A 90 -21.21 -16.36 -0.09
C PRO A 90 -21.13 -17.87 0.23
N ASN A 91 -20.96 -18.71 -0.79
CA ASN A 91 -20.75 -20.16 -0.66
C ASN A 91 -19.27 -20.56 -0.68
N ASP A 92 -18.36 -19.60 -0.88
CA ASP A 92 -16.93 -19.85 -0.80
C ASP A 92 -16.52 -20.02 0.66
N GLY A 93 -15.72 -21.06 0.89
CA GLY A 93 -15.16 -21.32 2.21
C GLY A 93 -13.95 -20.43 2.47
N ALA A 94 -13.61 -20.27 3.75
CA ALA A 94 -12.32 -19.72 4.13
C ALA A 94 -11.18 -20.48 3.42
N ARG A 95 -10.15 -19.75 3.01
CA ARG A 95 -8.97 -20.36 2.39
C ARG A 95 -8.27 -21.26 3.40
N GLU A 96 -7.90 -22.46 2.97
CA GLU A 96 -7.34 -23.49 3.88
C GLU A 96 -5.95 -23.10 4.43
N THR A 97 -5.19 -22.32 3.66
CA THR A 97 -3.90 -21.77 4.08
C THR A 97 -3.94 -20.26 3.99
N HIS A 98 -3.42 -19.57 5.01
CA HIS A 98 -3.51 -18.10 5.13
C HIS A 98 -4.96 -17.60 4.96
N GLY A 99 -5.87 -18.12 5.79
CA GLY A 99 -7.28 -17.72 5.79
C GLY A 99 -7.51 -16.25 6.13
N SER A 100 -6.51 -15.59 6.72
CA SER A 100 -6.42 -14.14 6.85
C SER A 100 -5.01 -13.67 6.50
N HIS A 101 -4.90 -12.43 6.04
CA HIS A 101 -3.65 -11.86 5.55
C HIS A 101 -3.57 -10.35 5.82
N ALA A 102 -2.36 -9.82 5.95
CA ALA A 102 -2.10 -8.40 6.07
C ALA A 102 -1.41 -7.89 4.80
N MET A 103 -1.94 -6.81 4.22
CA MET A 103 -1.44 -6.23 2.96
C MET A 103 -1.42 -4.70 3.02
N LEU A 104 -0.87 -4.07 1.97
CA LEU A 104 -0.71 -2.62 1.88
C LEU A 104 -1.46 -2.07 0.66
N ALA A 105 -2.52 -1.31 0.87
CA ALA A 105 -3.15 -0.54 -0.19
C ALA A 105 -2.31 0.73 -0.46
N VAL A 106 -2.04 0.96 -1.74
CA VAL A 106 -1.15 2.04 -2.22
C VAL A 106 -1.83 2.96 -3.24
N GLY A 107 -3.08 2.67 -3.59
CA GLY A 107 -3.86 3.49 -4.52
C GLY A 107 -5.25 2.90 -4.74
N TYR A 108 -6.01 3.50 -5.65
CA TYR A 108 -7.34 3.04 -6.04
C TYR A 108 -7.64 3.39 -7.49
N SER A 109 -8.61 2.70 -8.11
CA SER A 109 -9.13 3.00 -9.44
C SER A 109 -10.66 3.03 -9.40
N ASP A 110 -11.25 4.20 -9.61
CA ASP A 110 -12.70 4.34 -9.73
C ASP A 110 -13.23 3.68 -11.02
N GLN A 111 -12.42 3.61 -12.08
CA GLN A 111 -12.80 2.91 -13.30
C GLN A 111 -12.98 1.41 -13.06
N SER A 112 -12.08 0.81 -12.27
CA SER A 112 -12.09 -0.61 -11.94
C SER A 112 -12.85 -0.95 -10.65
N GLN A 113 -13.29 0.07 -9.89
CA GLN A 113 -13.91 -0.07 -8.58
C GLN A 113 -13.08 -0.94 -7.62
N ALA A 114 -11.76 -0.70 -7.59
CA ALA A 114 -10.81 -1.52 -6.85
C ALA A 114 -9.71 -0.70 -6.17
N PHE A 115 -9.22 -1.19 -5.03
CA PHE A 115 -7.98 -0.74 -4.40
C PHE A 115 -6.79 -1.43 -5.07
N ILE A 116 -5.70 -0.69 -5.25
CA ILE A 116 -4.42 -1.20 -5.71
C ILE A 116 -3.62 -1.60 -4.48
N VAL A 117 -3.28 -2.88 -4.38
CA VAL A 117 -2.71 -3.48 -3.17
C VAL A 117 -1.39 -4.15 -3.50
N ARG A 118 -0.36 -3.85 -2.71
CA ARG A 118 0.93 -4.56 -2.74
C ARG A 118 0.84 -5.78 -1.84
N ASN A 119 1.08 -6.95 -2.43
CA ASN A 119 1.18 -8.22 -1.70
C ASN A 119 2.66 -8.52 -1.36
N SER A 120 2.88 -9.53 -0.51
CA SER A 120 4.19 -9.94 0.01
C SER A 120 4.57 -11.37 -0.39
N TRP A 121 4.05 -11.88 -1.51
CA TRP A 121 4.30 -13.26 -2.01
C TRP A 121 5.22 -13.32 -3.24
N GLY A 122 6.07 -12.30 -3.40
CA GLY A 122 7.03 -12.21 -4.49
C GLY A 122 6.46 -11.60 -5.77
N ALA A 123 7.36 -11.21 -6.66
CA ALA A 123 7.00 -10.51 -7.90
C ALA A 123 6.32 -11.43 -8.94
N ASP A 124 6.48 -12.75 -8.82
CA ASP A 124 5.85 -13.71 -9.74
C ASP A 124 4.37 -13.98 -9.42
N TRP A 125 3.88 -13.46 -8.29
CA TRP A 125 2.48 -13.59 -7.89
C TRP A 125 1.68 -12.34 -8.29
N GLY A 126 0.47 -12.55 -8.81
CA GLY A 126 -0.42 -11.46 -9.20
C GLY A 126 0.12 -10.67 -10.39
N ASP A 127 -0.14 -9.36 -10.42
CA ASP A 127 0.53 -8.46 -11.36
C ASP A 127 1.81 -7.92 -10.71
N LYS A 128 2.94 -8.59 -10.94
CA LYS A 128 4.25 -8.16 -10.43
C LYS A 128 4.31 -7.97 -8.90
N GLY A 129 3.59 -8.80 -8.15
CA GLY A 129 3.45 -8.70 -6.70
C GLY A 129 2.28 -7.84 -6.22
N TYR A 130 1.48 -7.29 -7.13
CA TYR A 130 0.29 -6.51 -6.81
C TYR A 130 -1.00 -7.30 -7.06
N CYS A 131 -2.06 -6.88 -6.37
CA CYS A 131 -3.42 -7.27 -6.64
C CYS A 131 -4.39 -6.09 -6.59
N TYR A 132 -5.58 -6.31 -7.13
CA TYR A 132 -6.66 -5.35 -7.25
C TYR A 132 -7.86 -5.89 -6.50
N ILE A 133 -8.14 -5.33 -5.33
CA ILE A 133 -9.22 -5.79 -4.45
C ILE A 133 -10.45 -4.92 -4.68
N PRO A 134 -11.62 -5.51 -5.02
CA PRO A 134 -12.84 -4.75 -5.22
C PRO A 134 -13.21 -3.92 -3.98
N TYR A 135 -13.74 -2.72 -4.19
CA TYR A 135 -14.16 -1.83 -3.09
C TYR A 135 -15.08 -2.55 -2.09
N GLY A 136 -16.12 -3.22 -2.60
CA GLY A 136 -17.09 -3.94 -1.76
C GLY A 136 -16.50 -5.09 -0.93
N TYR A 137 -15.33 -5.61 -1.30
CA TYR A 137 -14.63 -6.59 -0.48
C TYR A 137 -13.87 -5.89 0.65
N MET A 138 -13.00 -4.93 0.30
CA MET A 138 -12.13 -4.28 1.27
C MET A 138 -12.88 -3.31 2.21
N THR A 139 -14.07 -2.85 1.84
CA THR A 139 -14.94 -2.02 2.69
C THR A 139 -16.04 -2.82 3.41
N ASN A 140 -15.97 -4.16 3.38
CA ASN A 140 -16.87 -4.99 4.17
C ASN A 140 -16.24 -5.28 5.56
N PRO A 141 -16.85 -4.81 6.67
CA PRO A 141 -16.31 -5.01 8.02
C PRO A 141 -16.35 -6.47 8.50
N ASP A 142 -17.09 -7.35 7.82
CA ASP A 142 -17.07 -8.79 8.10
C ASP A 142 -15.80 -9.47 7.56
N PHE A 143 -15.10 -8.84 6.62
CA PHE A 143 -13.93 -9.41 5.94
C PHE A 143 -12.65 -8.59 6.16
N CYS A 144 -12.75 -7.27 6.29
CA CYS A 144 -11.65 -6.36 6.48
C CYS A 144 -11.57 -5.90 7.94
N PHE A 145 -10.37 -5.77 8.47
CA PHE A 145 -10.15 -5.40 9.87
C PHE A 145 -8.75 -4.80 10.07
N ASP A 146 -8.54 -4.18 11.24
CA ASP A 146 -7.24 -3.59 11.62
C ASP A 146 -6.62 -2.69 10.53
N VAL A 147 -7.36 -1.65 10.13
CA VAL A 147 -6.96 -0.72 9.07
C VAL A 147 -6.19 0.47 9.68
N TRP A 148 -4.97 0.69 9.21
CA TRP A 148 -4.02 1.66 9.75
C TRP A 148 -3.29 2.42 8.65
N THR A 149 -2.94 3.66 8.95
CA THR A 149 -1.99 4.44 8.15
C THR A 149 -0.94 5.08 9.03
N VAL A 150 0.28 5.25 8.51
CA VAL A 150 1.40 5.90 9.20
C VAL A 150 1.67 7.25 8.54
N ARG A 151 1.68 8.35 9.31
CA ARG A 151 1.72 9.71 8.77
C ARG A 151 3.03 10.48 8.99
N LYS A 152 3.87 10.11 9.98
CA LYS A 152 5.11 10.85 10.26
C LYS A 152 6.23 9.97 10.83
N LEU A 153 7.48 10.24 10.40
CA LEU A 153 8.72 9.70 10.96
C LEU A 153 9.39 10.71 11.91
N THR A 154 10.20 10.20 12.84
CA THR A 154 10.74 10.97 13.98
C THR A 154 11.81 12.00 13.64
N ASN A 155 12.26 12.09 12.38
CA ASN A 155 13.28 13.05 11.99
C ASN A 155 12.87 13.79 10.70
N ASP A 156 12.47 15.05 10.86
CA ASP A 156 12.33 16.04 9.77
C ASP A 156 13.73 16.46 9.28
N ASP A 157 14.51 15.51 8.74
CA ASP A 157 15.76 15.80 8.03
C ASP A 157 15.87 14.92 6.78
N PHE A 158 14.88 15.05 5.90
CA PHE A 158 15.18 14.89 4.48
C PHE A 158 16.11 16.05 4.13
N GLY A 159 17.42 15.79 4.12
CA GLY A 159 18.43 16.79 3.80
C GLY A 159 18.00 17.62 2.59
N GLN A 160 18.16 18.94 2.70
CA GLN A 160 17.95 19.87 1.59
C GLN A 160 18.98 19.59 0.48
N ASP A 161 18.76 18.55 -0.32
CA ASP A 161 19.42 18.42 -1.61
C ASP A 161 18.59 19.19 -2.64
N HIS A 162 18.91 20.48 -2.67
CA HIS A 162 18.81 21.43 -3.78
C HIS A 162 18.00 20.99 -5.01
N TRP A 163 16.70 21.28 -5.01
CA TRP A 163 15.98 21.57 -6.25
C TRP A 163 15.79 23.10 -6.33
N SER A 164 16.71 23.78 -7.01
CA SER A 164 16.51 25.18 -7.37
C SER A 164 15.51 25.25 -8.52
N TYR A 165 14.34 25.82 -8.26
CA TYR A 165 13.45 26.32 -9.31
C TYR A 165 14.18 27.49 -10.01
N ASP A 166 14.47 27.34 -11.30
CA ASP A 166 14.89 28.45 -12.16
C ASP A 166 13.61 29.12 -12.70
N ASP A 167 13.33 30.33 -12.22
CA ASP A 167 12.14 31.15 -12.49
C ASP A 167 12.09 31.71 -13.93
N ASN A 168 12.77 31.10 -14.90
CA ASN A 168 12.97 31.70 -16.24
C ASN A 168 12.21 31.06 -17.41
N ASP A 169 11.48 29.96 -17.23
CA ASP A 169 10.68 29.42 -18.33
C ASP A 169 9.28 30.07 -18.36
N LYS A 170 9.21 31.17 -19.12
CA LYS A 170 7.98 31.85 -19.50
C LYS A 170 7.08 30.91 -20.31
N TYR A 171 5.97 30.49 -19.73
CA TYR A 171 4.85 29.90 -20.46
C TYR A 171 4.31 30.92 -21.47
N ILE A 172 4.51 30.64 -22.76
CA ILE A 172 3.77 31.28 -23.86
C ILE A 172 2.46 30.52 -23.99
N ASP A 173 1.38 31.16 -23.53
CA ASP A 173 0.01 30.77 -23.83
C ASP A 173 -0.28 31.05 -25.32
N ASN A 174 -0.72 30.02 -26.05
CA ASN A 174 -1.36 30.15 -27.35
C ASN A 174 -2.30 28.96 -27.55
N ASP A 175 -3.49 29.08 -26.98
CA ASP A 175 -4.70 28.45 -27.52
C ASP A 175 -4.87 28.86 -28.99
N GLN A 176 -4.96 27.89 -29.91
CA GLN A 176 -5.89 27.86 -31.06
C GLN A 176 -5.95 26.46 -31.71
N THR A 177 -7.09 25.80 -31.50
CA THR A 177 -7.89 24.98 -32.45
C THR A 177 -7.21 23.94 -33.36
N GLN A 178 -7.70 22.69 -33.25
CA GLN A 178 -8.20 21.79 -34.32
C GLN A 178 -7.86 20.33 -33.99
N ASN A 179 -8.91 19.52 -33.73
CA ASN A 179 -8.82 18.07 -33.59
C ASN A 179 -8.79 17.45 -35.01
N PRO A 180 -8.08 16.32 -35.24
CA PRO A 180 -8.86 15.09 -35.33
C PRO A 180 -8.22 13.87 -34.67
N VAL A 181 -9.13 13.04 -34.16
CA VAL A 181 -9.02 11.67 -33.65
C VAL A 181 -7.96 10.80 -34.35
N ASN A 182 -7.12 10.13 -33.56
CA ASN A 182 -6.51 8.84 -33.90
C ASN A 182 -6.72 7.85 -32.73
N PRO A 183 -7.39 6.71 -32.93
CA PRO A 183 -7.70 5.74 -31.90
C PRO A 183 -6.53 4.75 -31.73
N ASN A 184 -5.96 4.70 -30.52
CA ASN A 184 -5.30 3.55 -29.89
C ASN A 184 -4.21 4.04 -28.95
N THR A 185 -4.57 4.25 -27.70
CA THR A 185 -3.72 3.93 -26.55
C THR A 185 -4.68 3.70 -25.39
N ASP A 186 -4.71 2.47 -24.90
CA ASP A 186 -5.34 2.11 -23.62
C ASP A 186 -4.59 2.86 -22.52
N ASP A 187 -5.09 4.06 -22.23
CA ASP A 187 -4.56 4.94 -21.21
C ASP A 187 -5.18 4.53 -19.87
N TYR A 188 -4.55 3.55 -19.22
CA TYR A 188 -4.72 3.37 -17.77
C TYR A 188 -4.05 4.58 -17.12
N ALA A 189 -4.82 5.64 -16.92
CA ALA A 189 -4.41 6.78 -16.11
C ALA A 189 -4.20 6.28 -14.68
N ILE A 190 -2.93 5.99 -14.35
CA ILE A 190 -2.50 5.68 -13.00
C ILE A 190 -2.38 7.01 -12.27
N GLU A 191 -3.36 7.35 -11.44
CA GLU A 191 -3.17 8.41 -10.44
C GLU A 191 -2.20 7.88 -9.37
N THR A 192 -0.90 8.16 -9.55
CA THR A 192 0.15 7.96 -8.54
C THR A 192 0.87 9.28 -8.32
N ILE A 193 1.17 9.58 -7.07
CA ILE A 193 2.20 10.56 -6.66
C ILE A 193 3.50 9.78 -6.45
#